data_AF-A7TMS6-F1
#
_entry.id   AF-A7TMS6-F1
#
_cell.length_a   1.000
_cell.length_b   1.000
_cell.length_c   1.000
_cell.angle_alpha   90.00
_cell.angle_beta   90.00
_cell.angle_gamma   90.00
#
_symmetry.space_group_name_H-M   'P 1'
#
loop_
_entity.id
_entity.type
_entity.pdbx_description
1 polymer ?
#
loop_
_entity_poly.entity_id
_entity_poly.type
_entity_poly.pdbx_seq_one_letter_code
_entity_poly.pdbx_strand_id
1 'polypeptide(L)'
;MSYRTRSKNFLAKAEGSNGEIQDGDNEEKYDSSSELRHSSFRFQGSKVPIYWRYIVLLSLLWVFVVHYYERVVVKRSMNVCQWKKWEQWSEGDERHRVALFADPQIMDNHSYPGRPAIVNHVTRLILDNYHKRDWKFVQYHLDPDTNFFLGDLFDGGRYWDDDYWHKEYIRFNSIFPKKPMRRTVMSLPGNHDIGFGDTIIESSLKRFSTYFGETSNYLNAGNHTFVLLDTISLSDKQNVNISNVPKQFLEDFASVEHEYPRILLSHVPLYRNPEQQKCGSLRESNKPFPLMKGIQYQTVIDQEISQEVLTKVQPSILFSGDDHDYCHITHSYLANGESKVAEEITVKSCAMNMGISRPAIQLLSLHNPSPAKGAVDTATAKTYQTNICYMPDPYKAMKAYVFTLIITVILSISIYFFPAMFNKKVVLQMEKKFKKPYVALPLPVSTSLDPSSWLVTSAYYVNENSSILGFLIHAIIMTLSILSIFTFYYSTV
;
A
#
# COMPACT_ATOMS: atom_id res chain seq x y z
N MET A 1 -49.67 -32.06 -13.19
CA MET A 1 -50.31 -31.83 -14.51
C MET A 1 -49.33 -30.97 -15.32
N SER A 2 -48.80 -31.36 -16.49
CA SER A 2 -49.49 -31.68 -17.76
C SER A 2 -50.25 -30.46 -18.31
N TYR A 3 -50.06 -29.95 -19.54
CA TYR A 3 -49.07 -30.17 -20.63
C TYR A 3 -49.32 -29.08 -21.71
N ARG A 4 -48.39 -28.94 -22.68
CA ARG A 4 -48.58 -28.44 -24.08
C ARG A 4 -48.96 -26.95 -24.29
N THR A 5 -48.24 -26.15 -25.09
CA THR A 5 -47.90 -26.20 -26.54
C THR A 5 -49.08 -26.15 -27.52
N ARG A 6 -49.13 -25.14 -28.41
CA ARG A 6 -49.49 -25.32 -29.83
C ARG A 6 -49.05 -24.16 -30.74
N SER A 7 -48.71 -24.49 -31.99
CA SER A 7 -48.58 -23.55 -33.12
C SER A 7 -49.66 -23.84 -34.16
N LYS A 8 -49.83 -22.96 -35.18
CA LYS A 8 -49.97 -23.36 -36.60
C LYS A 8 -49.92 -22.19 -37.60
N ASN A 9 -49.68 -22.55 -38.87
CA ASN A 9 -49.34 -21.71 -40.03
C ASN A 9 -50.54 -21.35 -40.94
N PHE A 10 -50.22 -20.82 -42.14
CA PHE A 10 -50.99 -20.65 -43.40
C PHE A 10 -51.61 -19.25 -43.61
N LEU A 11 -51.64 -18.65 -44.82
CA LEU A 11 -51.75 -19.20 -46.20
C LEU A 11 -51.01 -18.35 -47.28
N ALA A 12 -51.00 -18.82 -48.54
CA ALA A 12 -50.46 -18.11 -49.73
C ALA A 12 -51.25 -18.42 -51.03
N LYS A 13 -51.28 -17.49 -52.01
CA LYS A 13 -51.65 -17.61 -53.46
C LYS A 13 -51.61 -16.20 -54.13
N ALA A 14 -51.68 -15.98 -55.46
CA ALA A 14 -51.04 -16.52 -56.68
C ALA A 14 -51.61 -15.79 -57.95
N GLU A 15 -50.99 -15.98 -59.14
CA GLU A 15 -51.49 -15.64 -60.52
C GLU A 15 -51.50 -14.14 -60.96
N GLY A 16 -51.30 -13.75 -62.25
CA GLY A 16 -50.90 -14.48 -63.48
C GLY A 16 -51.16 -13.75 -64.84
N SER A 17 -50.45 -14.15 -65.92
CA SER A 17 -50.58 -13.75 -67.38
C SER A 17 -50.16 -12.31 -67.81
N ASN A 18 -49.85 -11.93 -69.07
CA ASN A 18 -49.27 -12.49 -70.34
C ASN A 18 -48.85 -11.25 -71.22
N GLY A 19 -47.82 -11.24 -72.10
CA GLY A 19 -47.78 -11.72 -73.52
C GLY A 19 -47.79 -10.54 -74.55
N GLU A 20 -47.32 -10.55 -75.82
CA GLU A 20 -46.43 -11.43 -76.65
C GLU A 20 -45.85 -10.69 -77.90
N ILE A 21 -44.56 -10.90 -78.23
CA ILE A 21 -43.84 -11.04 -79.56
C ILE A 21 -44.09 -10.07 -80.77
N GLN A 22 -43.04 -9.42 -81.33
CA GLN A 22 -42.50 -9.61 -82.72
C GLN A 22 -41.23 -8.77 -83.09
N ASP A 23 -40.51 -9.23 -84.13
CA ASP A 23 -39.12 -8.90 -84.52
C ASP A 23 -38.91 -7.65 -85.42
N GLY A 24 -37.63 -7.23 -85.63
CA GLY A 24 -37.24 -6.39 -86.78
C GLY A 24 -35.90 -5.61 -86.71
N ASP A 25 -34.86 -6.19 -87.32
CA ASP A 25 -33.69 -5.59 -88.02
C ASP A 25 -32.72 -4.51 -87.46
N ASN A 26 -31.45 -4.80 -87.80
CA ASN A 26 -30.20 -4.02 -87.80
C ASN A 26 -30.23 -2.47 -87.85
N GLU A 27 -29.34 -1.83 -87.07
CA GLU A 27 -28.31 -0.91 -87.62
C GLU A 27 -27.15 -0.67 -86.62
N GLU A 28 -25.92 -0.51 -87.13
CA GLU A 28 -24.75 -0.13 -86.32
C GLU A 28 -24.80 1.35 -85.94
N LYS A 29 -24.52 1.69 -84.67
CA LYS A 29 -24.03 3.03 -84.34
C LYS A 29 -23.08 3.05 -83.15
N TYR A 30 -21.84 3.45 -83.44
CA TYR A 30 -20.84 3.85 -82.46
C TYR A 30 -21.35 5.07 -81.68
N ASP A 31 -21.45 4.96 -80.36
CA ASP A 31 -21.12 6.07 -79.45
C ASP A 31 -20.59 5.54 -78.11
N SER A 32 -20.10 6.45 -77.30
CA SER A 32 -18.95 6.28 -76.44
C SER A 32 -19.29 6.40 -74.96
N SER A 33 -18.41 5.83 -74.13
CA SER A 33 -18.21 6.15 -72.71
C SER A 33 -19.38 5.89 -71.73
N SER A 34 -19.25 4.83 -70.93
CA SER A 34 -19.08 4.94 -69.46
C SER A 34 -19.17 3.58 -68.75
N GLU A 35 -18.21 2.67 -69.00
CA GLU A 35 -18.09 1.49 -68.14
C GLU A 35 -17.68 1.88 -66.72
N LEU A 36 -18.61 1.67 -65.79
CA LEU A 36 -18.40 1.69 -64.34
C LEU A 36 -17.34 0.65 -63.96
N ARG A 37 -16.07 1.07 -63.92
CA ARG A 37 -15.01 0.30 -63.29
C ARG A 37 -15.32 0.15 -61.80
N HIS A 38 -15.84 -1.02 -61.43
CA HIS A 38 -15.74 -1.55 -60.07
C HIS A 38 -14.26 -1.62 -59.68
N SER A 39 -13.74 -0.55 -59.10
CA SER A 39 -12.47 -0.57 -58.39
C SER A 39 -12.68 -1.40 -57.13
N SER A 40 -12.34 -2.69 -57.24
CA SER A 40 -12.14 -3.51 -56.05
C SER A 40 -11.03 -2.87 -55.23
N PHE A 41 -11.42 -2.13 -54.18
CA PHE A 41 -10.50 -1.57 -53.20
C PHE A 41 -9.83 -2.73 -52.48
N ARG A 42 -8.74 -3.22 -53.08
CA ARG A 42 -7.86 -4.22 -52.49
C ARG A 42 -7.21 -3.54 -51.30
N PHE A 43 -7.78 -3.74 -50.13
CA PHE A 43 -7.18 -3.35 -48.86
C PHE A 43 -5.94 -4.23 -48.66
N GLN A 44 -4.86 -3.87 -49.33
CA GLN A 44 -3.57 -4.54 -49.29
C GLN A 44 -2.89 -4.13 -47.98
N GLY A 45 -3.48 -4.62 -46.88
CA GLY A 45 -3.10 -4.28 -45.52
C GLY A 45 -1.63 -4.59 -45.29
N SER A 46 -0.81 -3.54 -45.27
CA SER A 46 0.58 -3.62 -44.88
C SER A 46 0.62 -4.12 -43.44
N LYS A 47 1.03 -5.39 -43.26
CA LYS A 47 1.18 -5.99 -41.94
C LYS A 47 2.24 -5.21 -41.18
N VAL A 48 1.81 -4.35 -40.26
CA VAL A 48 2.69 -3.55 -39.43
C VAL A 48 3.57 -4.50 -38.61
N PRO A 49 4.91 -4.42 -38.71
CA PRO A 49 5.80 -5.34 -38.01
C PRO A 49 5.76 -5.07 -36.49
N ILE A 50 5.33 -6.08 -35.72
CA ILE A 50 5.33 -6.05 -34.26
C ILE A 50 6.58 -6.76 -33.75
N TYR A 51 7.46 -6.03 -33.06
CA TYR A 51 8.73 -6.56 -32.56
C TYR A 51 8.60 -7.28 -31.21
N TRP A 52 7.95 -8.45 -31.23
CA TRP A 52 7.67 -9.26 -30.04
C TRP A 52 8.88 -9.54 -29.15
N ARG A 53 10.09 -9.70 -29.71
CA ARG A 53 11.32 -9.92 -28.93
C ARG A 53 11.60 -8.78 -27.95
N TYR A 54 11.40 -7.53 -28.35
CA TYR A 54 11.59 -6.37 -27.45
C TYR A 54 10.47 -6.25 -26.43
N ILE A 55 9.22 -6.53 -26.83
CA ILE A 55 8.07 -6.59 -25.91
C ILE A 55 8.35 -7.61 -24.79
N VAL A 56 8.77 -8.84 -25.14
CA VAL A 56 9.11 -9.89 -24.17
C VAL A 56 10.27 -9.49 -23.26
N LEU A 57 11.36 -8.92 -23.81
CA LEU A 57 12.51 -8.48 -23.00
C LEU A 57 12.13 -7.34 -22.03
N LEU A 58 11.30 -6.40 -22.47
CA LEU A 58 10.78 -5.32 -21.62
C LEU A 58 9.81 -5.86 -20.55
N SER A 59 8.90 -6.76 -20.90
CA SER A 59 8.02 -7.42 -19.94
C SER A 59 8.81 -8.22 -18.89
N LEU A 60 9.89 -8.92 -19.27
CA LEU A 60 10.78 -9.60 -18.33
C LEU A 60 11.53 -8.63 -17.41
N LEU A 61 11.99 -7.48 -17.93
CA LEU A 61 12.55 -6.40 -17.11
C LEU A 61 11.53 -5.87 -16.10
N TRP A 62 10.28 -5.65 -16.53
CA TRP A 62 9.19 -5.23 -15.63
C TRP A 62 8.89 -6.28 -14.56
N VAL A 63 8.80 -7.57 -14.92
CA VAL A 63 8.64 -8.66 -13.93
C VAL A 63 9.79 -8.64 -12.92
N PHE A 64 11.04 -8.49 -13.37
CA PHE A 64 12.20 -8.43 -12.47
C PHE A 64 12.15 -7.24 -11.52
N VAL A 65 11.89 -6.02 -12.04
CA VAL A 65 11.84 -4.79 -11.22
C VAL A 65 10.68 -4.84 -10.23
N VAL A 66 9.48 -5.25 -10.66
CA VAL A 66 8.32 -5.38 -9.76
C VAL A 66 8.55 -6.49 -8.74
N HIS A 67 9.07 -7.67 -9.12
CA HIS A 67 9.42 -8.73 -8.17
C HIS A 67 10.41 -8.25 -7.11
N TYR A 68 11.43 -7.51 -7.54
CA TYR A 68 12.47 -7.01 -6.64
C TYR A 68 11.88 -6.09 -5.58
N TYR A 69 11.06 -5.10 -5.96
CA TYR A 69 10.49 -4.16 -5.00
C TYR A 69 9.27 -4.71 -4.22
N GLU A 70 8.36 -5.43 -4.86
CA GLU A 70 7.12 -5.95 -4.23
C GLU A 70 7.33 -7.26 -3.43
N ARG A 71 8.49 -7.92 -3.50
CA ARG A 71 8.78 -9.14 -2.74
C ARG A 71 10.16 -9.14 -2.08
N VAL A 72 11.23 -8.89 -2.83
CA VAL A 72 12.60 -9.03 -2.32
C VAL A 72 12.97 -7.93 -1.32
N VAL A 73 12.66 -6.67 -1.63
CA VAL A 73 12.95 -5.52 -0.76
C VAL A 73 12.11 -5.59 0.52
N VAL A 74 10.81 -5.89 0.43
CA VAL A 74 9.92 -6.05 1.59
C VAL A 74 10.43 -7.15 2.54
N LYS A 75 10.76 -8.33 2.00
CA LYS A 75 11.34 -9.43 2.78
C LYS A 75 12.66 -9.03 3.44
N ARG A 76 13.50 -8.24 2.76
CA ARG A 76 14.75 -7.72 3.35
C ARG A 76 14.48 -6.76 4.50
N SER A 77 13.50 -5.85 4.40
CA SER A 77 13.09 -4.98 5.52
C SER A 77 12.68 -5.81 6.74
N MET A 78 11.77 -6.78 6.57
CA MET A 78 11.37 -7.67 7.68
C MET A 78 12.56 -8.46 8.23
N ASN A 79 13.46 -8.92 7.36
CA ASN A 79 14.67 -9.64 7.78
C ASN A 79 15.66 -8.78 8.59
N VAL A 80 15.65 -7.44 8.44
CA VAL A 80 16.45 -6.54 9.29
C VAL A 80 15.89 -6.52 10.71
N CYS A 81 14.56 -6.46 10.85
CA CYS A 81 13.86 -6.34 12.14
C CYS A 81 13.72 -7.67 12.93
N GLN A 82 14.25 -8.78 12.40
CA GLN A 82 14.10 -10.11 13.00
C GLN A 82 14.50 -10.14 14.47
N TRP A 83 13.57 -10.60 15.31
CA TRP A 83 13.67 -10.66 16.77
C TRP A 83 15.04 -11.13 17.28
N LYS A 84 15.57 -12.22 16.73
CA LYS A 84 16.87 -12.81 17.08
C LYS A 84 18.10 -11.89 16.93
N LYS A 85 17.95 -10.73 16.27
CA LYS A 85 19.04 -9.76 16.04
C LYS A 85 19.15 -8.69 17.13
N TRP A 86 18.12 -8.51 17.94
CA TRP A 86 18.02 -7.42 18.90
C TRP A 86 17.39 -7.81 20.24
N GLU A 87 16.62 -8.92 20.30
CA GLU A 87 16.20 -9.52 21.57
C GLU A 87 17.41 -10.08 22.33
N GLN A 88 17.68 -9.49 23.50
CA GLN A 88 18.69 -9.89 24.46
C GLN A 88 18.02 -10.58 25.65
N TRP A 89 17.35 -11.70 25.38
CA TRP A 89 16.83 -12.62 26.40
C TRP A 89 17.57 -13.97 26.29
N SER A 90 17.60 -14.74 27.37
CA SER A 90 18.30 -16.03 27.46
C SER A 90 17.67 -17.08 26.56
N GLU A 91 18.45 -18.11 26.18
CA GLU A 91 17.91 -19.24 25.42
C GLU A 91 16.98 -20.07 26.31
N GLY A 92 15.75 -20.32 25.83
CA GLY A 92 14.70 -21.00 26.59
C GLY A 92 13.67 -20.06 27.24
N ASP A 93 13.94 -18.76 27.32
CA ASP A 93 12.99 -17.77 27.84
C ASP A 93 11.70 -17.73 27.00
N GLU A 94 10.56 -17.86 27.68
CA GLU A 94 9.24 -17.59 27.10
C GLU A 94 9.13 -16.07 26.82
N ARG A 95 8.87 -15.71 25.57
CA ARG A 95 8.83 -14.32 25.08
C ARG A 95 7.49 -14.08 24.39
N HIS A 96 6.89 -12.91 24.63
CA HIS A 96 5.68 -12.48 23.92
C HIS A 96 6.01 -11.28 23.04
N ARG A 97 5.71 -11.37 21.75
CA ARG A 97 6.11 -10.40 20.73
C ARG A 97 4.92 -9.56 20.28
N VAL A 98 5.11 -8.25 20.26
CA VAL A 98 4.08 -7.28 19.96
C VAL A 98 4.55 -6.35 18.84
N ALA A 99 3.65 -6.04 17.92
CA ALA A 99 3.85 -5.02 16.88
C ALA A 99 2.82 -3.90 17.02
N LEU A 100 3.29 -2.65 17.02
CA LEU A 100 2.47 -1.44 17.14
C LEU A 100 2.46 -0.70 15.80
N PHE A 101 1.26 -0.44 15.28
CA PHE A 101 1.00 0.24 14.01
C PHE A 101 0.34 1.59 14.30
N ALA A 102 1.05 2.69 14.12
CA ALA A 102 0.47 4.02 14.22
C ALA A 102 0.02 4.53 12.84
N ASP A 103 -1.03 5.34 12.86
CA ASP A 103 -1.52 6.19 11.77
C ASP A 103 -1.50 5.49 10.38
N PRO A 104 -2.20 4.35 10.20
CA PRO A 104 -2.34 3.73 8.88
C PRO A 104 -3.17 4.57 7.91
N GLN A 105 -4.08 5.42 8.41
CA GLN A 105 -4.85 6.46 7.72
C GLN A 105 -5.18 6.09 6.26
N ILE A 106 -6.01 5.05 6.07
CA ILE A 106 -6.30 4.58 4.72
C ILE A 106 -6.95 5.69 3.91
N MET A 107 -6.33 6.04 2.78
CA MET A 107 -6.74 7.18 1.97
C MET A 107 -8.12 6.92 1.36
N ASP A 108 -8.98 7.93 1.36
CA ASP A 108 -10.32 7.88 0.81
C ASP A 108 -10.45 8.80 -0.42
N ASN A 109 -11.67 8.98 -0.96
CA ASN A 109 -11.90 9.83 -2.12
C ASN A 109 -11.72 11.33 -1.82
N HIS A 110 -11.88 11.74 -0.55
CA HIS A 110 -11.86 13.14 -0.11
C HIS A 110 -10.49 13.62 0.40
N SER A 111 -9.54 12.72 0.70
CA SER A 111 -8.18 13.00 1.19
C SER A 111 -7.42 14.09 0.42
N TYR A 112 -7.63 14.16 -0.91
CA TYR A 112 -6.99 15.15 -1.78
C TYR A 112 -8.02 15.82 -2.68
N PRO A 113 -8.76 16.82 -2.18
CA PRO A 113 -9.76 17.53 -2.95
C PRO A 113 -9.08 18.34 -4.06
N GLY A 114 -9.67 18.34 -5.26
CA GLY A 114 -9.11 19.03 -6.44
C GLY A 114 -8.16 18.19 -7.31
N ARG A 115 -7.79 16.97 -6.91
CA ARG A 115 -7.12 16.01 -7.81
C ARG A 115 -8.14 15.32 -8.74
N PRO A 116 -7.77 14.95 -9.98
CA PRO A 116 -8.66 14.17 -10.85
C PRO A 116 -9.02 12.82 -10.22
N ALA A 117 -10.29 12.41 -10.31
CA ALA A 117 -10.80 11.20 -9.66
C ALA A 117 -10.00 9.92 -10.03
N ILE A 118 -9.55 9.81 -11.28
CA ILE A 118 -8.70 8.69 -11.73
C ILE A 118 -7.33 8.67 -11.03
N VAL A 119 -6.75 9.84 -10.74
CA VAL A 119 -5.48 9.94 -10.00
C VAL A 119 -5.69 9.50 -8.55
N ASN A 120 -6.74 9.99 -7.88
CA ASN A 120 -7.05 9.54 -6.52
C ASN A 120 -7.34 8.03 -6.48
N HIS A 121 -8.08 7.49 -7.44
CA HIS A 121 -8.33 6.04 -7.52
C HIS A 121 -7.04 5.22 -7.67
N VAL A 122 -6.13 5.62 -8.57
CA VAL A 122 -4.84 4.93 -8.77
C VAL A 122 -3.93 5.08 -7.53
N THR A 123 -3.88 6.27 -6.92
CA THR A 123 -3.16 6.49 -5.66
C THR A 123 -3.69 5.57 -4.57
N ARG A 124 -5.01 5.43 -4.45
CA ARG A 124 -5.67 4.55 -3.47
C ARG A 124 -5.26 3.09 -3.64
N LEU A 125 -5.25 2.58 -4.87
CA LEU A 125 -4.80 1.21 -5.17
C LEU A 125 -3.33 0.96 -4.79
N ILE A 126 -2.46 1.95 -4.98
CA ILE A 126 -1.04 1.87 -4.61
C ILE A 126 -0.88 1.81 -3.08
N LEU A 127 -1.60 2.68 -2.35
CA LEU A 127 -1.58 2.73 -0.89
C LEU A 127 -2.15 1.43 -0.28
N ASP A 128 -3.29 0.96 -0.78
CA ASP A 128 -3.91 -0.30 -0.31
C ASP A 128 -2.98 -1.50 -0.50
N ASN A 129 -2.30 -1.59 -1.65
CA ASN A 129 -1.29 -2.63 -1.86
C ASN A 129 -0.10 -2.47 -0.92
N TYR A 130 0.40 -1.25 -0.71
CA TYR A 130 1.50 -0.98 0.23
C TYR A 130 1.18 -1.52 1.63
N HIS A 131 0.05 -1.09 2.21
CA HIS A 131 -0.38 -1.55 3.53
C HIS A 131 -0.62 -3.05 3.58
N LYS A 132 -1.39 -3.61 2.64
CA LYS A 132 -1.74 -5.04 2.61
C LYS A 132 -0.52 -5.93 2.49
N ARG A 133 0.46 -5.52 1.69
CA ARG A 133 1.74 -6.22 1.49
C ARG A 133 2.62 -6.15 2.72
N ASP A 134 2.81 -4.96 3.27
CA ASP A 134 3.72 -4.81 4.39
C ASP A 134 3.11 -5.45 5.66
N TRP A 135 1.79 -5.35 5.86
CA TRP A 135 1.05 -6.13 6.86
C TRP A 135 1.27 -7.64 6.71
N LYS A 136 0.99 -8.22 5.53
CA LYS A 136 1.16 -9.67 5.31
C LYS A 136 2.60 -10.11 5.50
N PHE A 137 3.58 -9.30 5.12
CA PHE A 137 5.00 -9.60 5.31
C PHE A 137 5.41 -9.50 6.79
N VAL A 138 4.88 -8.57 7.57
CA VAL A 138 5.02 -8.57 9.05
C VAL A 138 4.42 -9.83 9.65
N GLN A 139 3.16 -10.14 9.34
CA GLN A 139 2.45 -11.31 9.89
C GLN A 139 3.07 -12.66 9.48
N TYR A 140 3.80 -12.73 8.36
CA TYR A 140 4.46 -13.94 7.88
C TYR A 140 5.93 -14.06 8.31
N HIS A 141 6.71 -12.98 8.25
CA HIS A 141 8.15 -13.02 8.54
C HIS A 141 8.50 -12.65 9.98
N LEU A 142 7.78 -11.72 10.60
CA LEU A 142 7.98 -11.37 12.01
C LEU A 142 7.04 -12.19 12.90
N ASP A 143 5.81 -12.44 12.45
CA ASP A 143 4.82 -13.26 13.16
C ASP A 143 4.63 -12.87 14.65
N PRO A 144 4.26 -11.60 14.94
CA PRO A 144 4.02 -11.15 16.32
C PRO A 144 2.81 -11.87 16.94
N ASP A 145 2.88 -12.15 18.24
CA ASP A 145 1.81 -12.77 19.02
C ASP A 145 0.61 -11.82 19.20
N THR A 146 0.86 -10.51 19.26
CA THR A 146 -0.17 -9.47 19.36
C THR A 146 0.15 -8.26 18.48
N ASN A 147 -0.88 -7.68 17.89
CA ASN A 147 -0.80 -6.46 17.09
C ASN A 147 -1.73 -5.41 17.70
N PHE A 148 -1.25 -4.17 17.82
CA PHE A 148 -2.06 -3.01 18.20
C PHE A 148 -2.02 -1.96 17.11
N PHE A 149 -3.17 -1.35 16.83
CA PHE A 149 -3.27 -0.11 16.06
C PHE A 149 -3.45 1.06 17.02
N LEU A 150 -2.67 2.13 16.83
CA LEU A 150 -2.60 3.28 17.74
C LEU A 150 -3.43 4.47 17.20
N GLY A 151 -4.69 4.21 16.86
CA GLY A 151 -5.59 5.20 16.26
C GLY A 151 -5.33 5.52 14.80
N ASP A 152 -6.15 6.44 14.30
CA ASP A 152 -6.14 6.99 12.94
C ASP A 152 -6.19 5.90 11.86
N LEU A 153 -7.23 5.06 11.98
CA LEU A 153 -7.47 3.97 11.06
C LEU A 153 -7.85 4.48 9.66
N PHE A 154 -8.60 5.58 9.63
CA PHE A 154 -9.10 6.25 8.43
C PHE A 154 -8.62 7.70 8.34
N ASP A 155 -8.40 8.21 7.13
CA ASP A 155 -8.08 9.63 6.94
C ASP A 155 -9.32 10.56 7.11
N GLY A 156 -10.50 10.10 6.67
CA GLY A 156 -11.74 10.89 6.73
C GLY A 156 -12.81 10.39 7.72
N GLY A 157 -12.50 9.36 8.52
CA GLY A 157 -13.48 8.49 9.21
C GLY A 157 -14.59 9.21 9.98
N ARG A 158 -14.24 10.30 10.66
CA ARG A 158 -15.16 11.11 11.47
C ARG A 158 -16.27 11.85 10.71
N TYR A 159 -16.08 12.14 9.41
CA TYR A 159 -17.01 12.95 8.62
C TYR A 159 -17.96 12.15 7.73
N TRP A 160 -17.78 10.83 7.63
CA TRP A 160 -18.55 10.00 6.72
C TRP A 160 -19.92 9.60 7.28
N ASP A 161 -20.89 9.43 6.38
CA ASP A 161 -22.13 8.71 6.66
C ASP A 161 -21.86 7.21 6.93
N ASP A 162 -22.82 6.54 7.55
CA ASP A 162 -22.69 5.14 7.97
C ASP A 162 -22.48 4.17 6.79
N ASP A 163 -23.08 4.44 5.63
CA ASP A 163 -23.01 3.60 4.44
C ASP A 163 -21.64 3.66 3.76
N TYR A 164 -21.00 4.84 3.74
CA TYR A 164 -19.64 5.02 3.26
C TYR A 164 -18.64 4.48 4.30
N TRP A 165 -18.85 4.80 5.58
CA TRP A 165 -17.99 4.31 6.67
C TRP A 165 -17.96 2.79 6.75
N HIS A 166 -19.11 2.11 6.60
CA HIS A 166 -19.16 0.65 6.64
C HIS A 166 -18.40 -0.01 5.47
N LYS A 167 -18.43 0.59 4.27
CA LYS A 167 -17.64 0.13 3.11
C LYS A 167 -16.14 0.28 3.38
N GLU A 168 -15.74 1.40 3.98
CA GLU A 168 -14.35 1.66 4.34
C GLU A 168 -13.88 0.77 5.52
N TYR A 169 -14.73 0.45 6.49
CA TYR A 169 -14.49 -0.56 7.52
C TYR A 169 -14.23 -1.96 6.93
N ILE A 170 -15.04 -2.39 5.95
CA ILE A 170 -14.81 -3.65 5.23
C ILE A 170 -13.48 -3.60 4.47
N ARG A 171 -13.18 -2.47 3.78
CA ARG A 171 -11.91 -2.26 3.07
C ARG A 171 -10.72 -2.35 4.04
N PHE A 172 -10.76 -1.66 5.18
CA PHE A 172 -9.72 -1.68 6.20
C PHE A 172 -9.42 -3.11 6.69
N ASN A 173 -10.46 -3.89 7.03
CA ASN A 173 -10.30 -5.30 7.44
C ASN A 173 -9.80 -6.20 6.29
N SER A 174 -10.00 -5.83 5.03
CA SER A 174 -9.45 -6.54 3.86
C SER A 174 -7.98 -6.20 3.56
N ILE A 175 -7.52 -5.02 3.99
CA ILE A 175 -6.13 -4.56 3.91
C ILE A 175 -5.32 -5.17 5.08
N PHE A 176 -5.89 -5.17 6.28
CA PHE A 176 -5.28 -5.69 7.51
C PHE A 176 -6.01 -6.96 8.04
N PRO A 177 -6.07 -8.06 7.27
CA PRO A 177 -6.76 -9.28 7.70
C PRO A 177 -6.09 -9.88 8.94
N LYS A 178 -6.90 -10.19 9.96
CA LYS A 178 -6.45 -10.78 11.22
C LYS A 178 -5.89 -12.20 10.97
N LYS A 179 -4.71 -12.50 11.51
CA LYS A 179 -4.08 -13.83 11.39
C LYS A 179 -4.66 -14.78 12.45
N PRO A 180 -5.07 -16.01 12.11
CA PRO A 180 -5.53 -16.99 13.09
C PRO A 180 -4.48 -17.23 14.19
N MET A 181 -4.95 -17.47 15.42
CA MET A 181 -4.13 -17.64 16.63
C MET A 181 -3.25 -16.43 17.03
N ARG A 182 -3.34 -15.29 16.34
CA ARG A 182 -2.71 -14.02 16.73
C ARG A 182 -3.78 -13.03 17.22
N ARG A 183 -3.45 -12.22 18.22
CA ARG A 183 -4.35 -11.15 18.69
C ARG A 183 -4.12 -9.89 17.85
N THR A 184 -5.20 -9.24 17.42
CA THR A 184 -5.15 -7.95 16.70
C THR A 184 -6.19 -7.02 17.28
N VAL A 185 -5.74 -5.92 17.87
CA VAL A 185 -6.56 -4.92 18.58
C VAL A 185 -6.52 -3.61 17.79
N MET A 186 -7.71 -3.08 17.53
CA MET A 186 -7.94 -1.90 16.68
C MET A 186 -8.92 -0.92 17.37
N SER A 187 -9.14 -1.08 18.68
CA SER A 187 -10.18 -0.33 19.41
C SER A 187 -9.73 1.03 19.92
N LEU A 188 -8.45 1.39 19.81
CA LEU A 188 -7.96 2.71 20.15
C LEU A 188 -8.23 3.67 18.97
N PRO A 189 -9.07 4.70 19.11
CA PRO A 189 -9.37 5.64 18.04
C PRO A 189 -8.27 6.69 17.90
N GLY A 190 -8.16 7.29 16.71
CA GLY A 190 -7.44 8.54 16.53
C GLY A 190 -8.35 9.73 16.23
N ASN A 191 -7.78 10.93 16.14
CA ASN A 191 -8.58 12.14 15.96
C ASN A 191 -9.24 12.19 14.57
N HIS A 192 -8.67 11.51 13.56
CA HIS A 192 -9.30 11.38 12.25
C HIS A 192 -10.51 10.43 12.25
N ASP A 193 -10.57 9.50 13.20
CA ASP A 193 -11.67 8.53 13.36
C ASP A 193 -12.90 9.13 14.07
N ILE A 194 -12.70 9.95 15.12
CA ILE A 194 -13.79 10.42 16.01
C ILE A 194 -13.89 11.95 16.22
N GLY A 195 -12.90 12.75 15.79
CA GLY A 195 -12.77 14.16 16.17
C GLY A 195 -11.82 14.36 17.37
N PHE A 196 -11.81 15.53 18.03
CA PHE A 196 -10.93 15.76 19.20
C PHE A 196 -11.55 16.64 20.28
N GLY A 197 -11.42 16.22 21.55
CA GLY A 197 -11.88 16.93 22.75
C GLY A 197 -13.32 17.45 22.60
N ASP A 198 -13.53 18.71 22.96
CA ASP A 198 -14.79 19.48 22.83
C ASP A 198 -15.47 19.44 21.44
N THR A 199 -14.81 18.88 20.42
CA THR A 199 -15.29 18.80 19.02
C THR A 199 -15.40 17.36 18.50
N ILE A 200 -15.47 16.37 19.39
CA ILE A 200 -15.78 14.98 19.05
C ILE A 200 -17.16 14.86 18.40
N ILE A 201 -17.26 13.99 17.40
CA ILE A 201 -18.51 13.68 16.72
C ILE A 201 -19.09 12.43 17.37
N GLU A 202 -20.09 12.61 18.25
CA GLU A 202 -20.72 11.54 19.05
C GLU A 202 -21.15 10.32 18.22
N SER A 203 -21.74 10.54 17.05
CA SER A 203 -22.14 9.45 16.14
C SER A 203 -20.93 8.67 15.62
N SER A 204 -19.83 9.34 15.30
CA SER A 204 -18.59 8.72 14.85
C SER A 204 -17.88 7.96 15.98
N LEU A 205 -17.84 8.51 17.20
CA LEU A 205 -17.35 7.80 18.39
C LEU A 205 -18.17 6.52 18.67
N LYS A 206 -19.50 6.65 18.70
CA LYS A 206 -20.41 5.51 18.94
C LYS A 206 -20.30 4.45 17.84
N ARG A 207 -20.18 4.86 16.58
CA ARG A 207 -19.98 3.97 15.43
C ARG A 207 -18.63 3.25 15.53
N PHE A 208 -17.55 3.98 15.81
CA PHE A 208 -16.22 3.41 15.97
C PHE A 208 -16.20 2.34 17.07
N SER A 209 -16.71 2.66 18.27
CA SER A 209 -16.70 1.71 19.40
C SER A 209 -17.60 0.49 19.17
N THR A 210 -18.73 0.65 18.46
CA THR A 210 -19.62 -0.47 18.07
C THR A 210 -18.91 -1.50 17.19
N TYR A 211 -18.00 -1.07 16.30
CA TYR A 211 -17.36 -1.95 15.30
C TYR A 211 -15.95 -2.40 15.68
N PHE A 212 -15.19 -1.59 16.42
CA PHE A 212 -13.82 -1.90 16.82
C PHE A 212 -13.66 -2.32 18.29
N GLY A 213 -14.65 -2.02 19.14
CA GLY A 213 -14.65 -2.30 20.58
C GLY A 213 -14.47 -1.05 21.43
N GLU A 214 -14.49 -1.22 22.75
CA GLU A 214 -14.34 -0.13 23.73
C GLU A 214 -13.03 0.66 23.52
N THR A 215 -13.13 1.99 23.51
CA THR A 215 -12.00 2.87 23.18
C THR A 215 -11.00 3.04 24.33
N SER A 216 -11.46 2.81 25.56
CA SER A 216 -10.60 2.63 26.74
C SER A 216 -10.84 1.25 27.32
N ASN A 217 -9.80 0.42 27.38
CA ASN A 217 -9.85 -0.93 27.95
C ASN A 217 -8.44 -1.37 28.39
N TYR A 218 -8.34 -2.52 29.05
CA TYR A 218 -7.05 -3.16 29.31
C TYR A 218 -7.08 -4.64 28.93
N LEU A 219 -5.90 -5.21 28.63
CA LEU A 219 -5.75 -6.64 28.38
C LEU A 219 -4.38 -7.15 28.80
N ASN A 220 -4.35 -8.38 29.31
CA ASN A 220 -3.11 -9.04 29.68
C ASN A 220 -2.53 -9.82 28.48
N ALA A 221 -1.24 -9.64 28.25
CA ALA A 221 -0.46 -10.33 27.22
C ALA A 221 1.03 -10.39 27.62
N GLY A 222 1.66 -11.57 27.57
CA GLY A 222 3.07 -11.73 27.92
C GLY A 222 3.43 -11.32 29.35
N ASN A 223 2.54 -11.56 30.32
CA ASN A 223 2.66 -11.11 31.72
C ASN A 223 2.91 -9.59 31.84
N HIS A 224 2.27 -8.82 30.96
CA HIS A 224 2.15 -7.36 31.00
C HIS A 224 0.68 -6.97 30.84
N THR A 225 0.28 -5.86 31.45
CA THR A 225 -1.06 -5.27 31.28
C THR A 225 -0.96 -4.13 30.27
N PHE A 226 -1.53 -4.32 29.08
CA PHE A 226 -1.69 -3.23 28.11
C PHE A 226 -2.93 -2.42 28.47
N VAL A 227 -2.78 -1.11 28.62
CA VAL A 227 -3.85 -0.15 28.91
C VAL A 227 -4.05 0.70 27.67
N LEU A 228 -5.19 0.55 27.01
CA LEU A 228 -5.59 1.38 25.87
C LEU A 228 -6.45 2.51 26.46
N LEU A 229 -6.09 3.75 26.18
CA LEU A 229 -6.80 4.91 26.74
C LEU A 229 -7.18 5.90 25.66
N ASP A 230 -8.48 6.19 25.59
CA ASP A 230 -9.06 7.24 24.76
C ASP A 230 -8.78 8.62 25.36
N THR A 231 -7.52 9.05 25.23
CA THR A 231 -7.06 10.37 25.69
C THR A 231 -7.71 11.52 24.92
N ILE A 232 -8.34 11.22 23.78
CA ILE A 232 -9.07 12.16 22.93
C ILE A 232 -10.41 12.50 23.57
N SER A 233 -11.23 11.49 23.89
CA SER A 233 -12.47 11.67 24.65
C SER A 233 -12.22 12.17 26.07
N LEU A 234 -11.12 11.77 26.71
CA LEU A 234 -10.73 12.31 28.01
C LEU A 234 -10.41 13.82 27.98
N SER A 235 -10.06 14.36 26.79
CA SER A 235 -9.78 15.78 26.59
C SER A 235 -11.02 16.64 26.31
N ASP A 236 -12.24 16.08 26.34
CA ASP A 236 -13.48 16.84 26.19
C ASP A 236 -13.88 17.54 27.50
N LYS A 237 -13.84 18.87 27.50
CA LYS A 237 -14.17 19.73 28.64
C LYS A 237 -15.61 20.26 28.62
N GLN A 238 -16.37 19.98 27.57
CA GLN A 238 -17.73 20.49 27.37
C GLN A 238 -18.79 19.38 27.53
N ASN A 239 -18.57 18.21 26.92
CA ASN A 239 -19.49 17.09 27.02
C ASN A 239 -19.00 16.05 28.04
N VAL A 240 -19.48 16.23 29.28
CA VAL A 240 -19.21 15.35 30.41
C VAL A 240 -19.61 13.89 30.14
N ASN A 241 -20.58 13.62 29.26
CA ASN A 241 -20.94 12.24 28.90
C ASN A 241 -19.87 11.55 28.04
N ILE A 242 -19.11 12.31 27.25
CA ILE A 242 -17.98 11.78 26.46
C ILE A 242 -16.79 11.56 27.40
N SER A 243 -16.35 12.58 28.14
CA SER A 243 -15.14 12.48 28.97
C SER A 243 -15.28 11.61 30.20
N ASN A 244 -16.50 11.40 30.74
CA ASN A 244 -16.71 10.47 31.85
C ASN A 244 -16.41 9.00 31.49
N VAL A 245 -16.53 8.58 30.23
CA VAL A 245 -16.28 7.18 29.84
C VAL A 245 -14.81 6.77 30.05
N PRO A 246 -13.81 7.42 29.42
CA PRO A 246 -12.40 7.13 29.68
C PRO A 246 -11.98 7.51 31.11
N LYS A 247 -12.60 8.53 31.71
CA LYS A 247 -12.29 8.94 33.09
C LYS A 247 -12.72 7.87 34.09
N GLN A 248 -13.94 7.34 33.99
CA GLN A 248 -14.42 6.27 34.86
C GLN A 248 -13.57 5.01 34.69
N PHE A 249 -13.27 4.61 33.45
CA PHE A 249 -12.32 3.52 33.19
C PHE A 249 -10.98 3.74 33.92
N LEU A 250 -10.45 4.96 33.90
CA LEU A 250 -9.18 5.30 34.53
C LEU A 250 -9.24 5.30 36.07
N GLU A 251 -10.37 5.72 36.68
CA GLU A 251 -10.62 5.57 38.12
C GLU A 251 -10.75 4.09 38.52
N ASP A 252 -11.60 3.34 37.82
CA ASP A 252 -11.87 1.92 38.08
C ASP A 252 -10.56 1.11 37.93
N PHE A 253 -9.76 1.39 36.90
CA PHE A 253 -8.43 0.80 36.71
C PHE A 253 -7.46 1.12 37.85
N ALA A 254 -7.45 2.37 38.34
CA ALA A 254 -6.57 2.79 39.44
C ALA A 254 -7.02 2.25 40.81
N SER A 255 -8.30 1.86 40.96
CA SER A 255 -8.86 1.31 42.20
C SER A 255 -8.47 -0.15 42.49
N VAL A 256 -7.92 -0.85 41.49
CA VAL A 256 -7.58 -2.29 41.56
C VAL A 256 -6.06 -2.47 41.49
N GLU A 257 -5.54 -3.44 42.24
CA GLU A 257 -4.13 -3.84 42.17
C GLU A 257 -3.87 -4.70 40.92
N HIS A 258 -2.81 -4.37 40.16
CA HIS A 258 -2.44 -5.07 38.92
C HIS A 258 -1.16 -5.86 39.13
N GLU A 259 -1.20 -7.18 38.93
CA GLU A 259 -0.06 -8.10 39.08
C GLU A 259 1.12 -7.77 38.15
N TYR A 260 0.83 -7.20 36.97
CA TYR A 260 1.81 -7.07 35.88
C TYR A 260 2.26 -5.62 35.61
N PRO A 261 3.50 -5.43 35.10
CA PRO A 261 3.95 -4.15 34.57
C PRO A 261 2.99 -3.61 33.50
N ARG A 262 2.69 -2.32 33.58
CA ARG A 262 1.66 -1.64 32.78
C ARG A 262 2.29 -0.94 31.58
N ILE A 263 1.75 -1.17 30.38
CA ILE A 263 2.14 -0.51 29.14
C ILE A 263 0.95 0.31 28.66
N LEU A 264 1.11 1.64 28.60
CA LEU A 264 0.04 2.54 28.16
C LEU A 264 0.11 2.74 26.63
N LEU A 265 -1.04 2.67 25.98
CA LEU A 265 -1.24 2.96 24.57
C LEU A 265 -2.25 4.10 24.44
N SER A 266 -1.83 5.21 23.83
CA SER A 266 -2.70 6.32 23.43
C SER A 266 -2.56 6.57 21.92
N HIS A 267 -3.47 7.34 21.34
CA HIS A 267 -3.24 7.92 20.01
C HIS A 267 -2.47 9.23 20.15
N VAL A 268 -3.11 10.27 20.70
CA VAL A 268 -2.45 11.56 20.91
C VAL A 268 -1.37 11.45 22.00
N PRO A 269 -0.15 11.97 21.77
CA PRO A 269 0.94 11.92 22.74
C PRO A 269 0.67 12.71 24.03
N LEU A 270 1.41 12.39 25.08
CA LEU A 270 1.35 13.12 26.34
C LEU A 270 2.08 14.47 26.24
N TYR A 271 1.66 15.43 27.08
CA TYR A 271 2.24 16.76 27.16
C TYR A 271 3.76 16.70 27.34
N ARG A 272 4.48 17.47 26.51
CA ARG A 272 5.93 17.57 26.51
C ARG A 272 6.37 19.01 26.26
N ASN A 273 7.50 19.42 26.84
CA ASN A 273 8.12 20.71 26.59
C ASN A 273 9.19 20.59 25.48
N PRO A 274 8.99 21.14 24.27
CA PRO A 274 9.92 21.00 23.15
C PRO A 274 11.29 21.65 23.36
N GLU A 275 11.42 22.59 24.31
CA GLU A 275 12.68 23.24 24.63
C GLU A 275 13.61 22.32 25.44
N GLN A 276 13.01 21.45 26.27
CA GLN A 276 13.71 20.57 27.21
C GLN A 276 13.76 19.11 26.71
N GLN A 277 12.65 18.59 26.21
CA GLN A 277 12.49 17.20 25.79
C GLN A 277 12.63 17.09 24.27
N LYS A 278 13.78 16.56 23.81
CA LYS A 278 14.07 16.33 22.40
C LYS A 278 13.82 14.87 22.03
N CYS A 279 13.14 14.65 20.91
CA CYS A 279 12.69 13.36 20.37
C CYS A 279 13.75 12.28 20.06
N GLY A 280 15.03 12.53 20.30
CA GLY A 280 16.13 11.64 19.93
C GLY A 280 16.49 11.65 18.43
N SER A 281 17.47 10.82 18.06
CA SER A 281 18.10 10.79 16.73
C SER A 281 17.34 10.00 15.64
N LEU A 282 16.23 9.33 16.01
CA LEU A 282 15.41 8.53 15.09
C LEU A 282 14.27 9.33 14.43
N ARG A 283 14.04 10.56 14.88
CA ARG A 283 13.14 11.53 14.24
C ARG A 283 13.71 11.97 12.88
N GLU A 284 12.87 12.04 11.84
CA GLU A 284 13.28 12.58 10.54
C GLU A 284 13.27 14.11 10.51
N SER A 285 12.31 14.73 11.21
CA SER A 285 12.20 16.18 11.30
C SER A 285 13.30 16.78 12.21
N ASN A 286 14.13 17.65 11.63
CA ASN A 286 15.13 18.44 12.35
C ASN A 286 14.54 19.63 13.13
N LYS A 287 13.21 19.84 13.07
CA LYS A 287 12.53 20.91 13.82
C LYS A 287 12.19 20.42 15.24
N PRO A 288 12.12 21.33 16.24
CA PRO A 288 11.54 21.02 17.55
C PRO A 288 10.15 20.39 17.40
N PHE A 289 9.75 19.60 18.40
CA PHE A 289 8.40 19.01 18.43
C PHE A 289 7.34 20.13 18.41
N PRO A 290 6.35 20.08 17.50
CA PRO A 290 5.36 21.15 17.38
C PRO A 290 4.36 21.09 18.55
N LEU A 291 4.09 22.22 19.19
CA LEU A 291 2.90 22.39 20.03
C LEU A 291 1.87 23.18 19.25
N MET A 292 0.85 22.50 18.73
CA MET A 292 -0.19 23.10 17.91
C MET A 292 -1.58 22.61 18.34
N LYS A 293 -2.56 23.50 18.24
CA LYS A 293 -3.99 23.21 18.44
C LYS A 293 -4.77 23.78 17.27
N GLY A 294 -5.72 23.01 16.76
CA GLY A 294 -6.61 23.38 15.66
C GLY A 294 -8.02 22.84 15.89
N ILE A 295 -8.86 22.91 14.85
CA ILE A 295 -10.18 22.26 14.87
C ILE A 295 -9.97 20.75 14.78
N GLN A 296 -10.52 19.99 15.73
CA GLN A 296 -10.40 18.53 15.81
C GLN A 296 -8.94 18.00 15.79
N TYR A 297 -7.97 18.77 16.30
CA TYR A 297 -6.56 18.37 16.34
C TYR A 297 -5.78 19.09 17.44
N GLN A 298 -4.91 18.36 18.15
CA GLN A 298 -3.93 18.89 19.10
C GLN A 298 -2.74 17.94 19.18
N THR A 299 -1.51 18.45 19.01
CA THR A 299 -0.28 17.62 18.91
C THR A 299 0.11 16.86 20.19
N VAL A 300 -0.49 17.23 21.31
CA VAL A 300 -0.38 16.58 22.62
C VAL A 300 -1.67 16.81 23.40
N ILE A 301 -2.00 15.94 24.35
CA ILE A 301 -3.05 16.23 25.34
C ILE A 301 -2.54 17.22 26.39
N ASP A 302 -3.46 17.80 27.18
CA ASP A 302 -3.12 18.81 28.18
C ASP A 302 -2.25 18.25 29.32
N GLN A 303 -1.45 19.12 29.95
CA GLN A 303 -0.49 18.73 30.99
C GLN A 303 -1.16 18.10 32.22
N GLU A 304 -2.30 18.64 32.64
CA GLU A 304 -3.09 18.15 33.78
C GLU A 304 -3.58 16.72 33.55
N ILE A 305 -4.17 16.46 32.38
CA ILE A 305 -4.63 15.12 31.94
C ILE A 305 -3.43 14.17 31.83
N SER A 306 -2.31 14.63 31.27
CA SER A 306 -1.09 13.81 31.15
C SER A 306 -0.58 13.35 32.52
N GLN A 307 -0.58 14.23 33.52
CA GLN A 307 -0.16 13.90 34.89
C GLN A 307 -1.18 13.00 35.61
N GLU A 308 -2.48 13.20 35.41
CA GLU A 308 -3.53 12.30 35.93
C GLU A 308 -3.37 10.88 35.38
N VAL A 309 -3.19 10.74 34.05
CA VAL A 309 -2.98 9.46 33.37
C VAL A 309 -1.71 8.77 33.86
N LEU A 310 -0.59 9.49 33.95
CA LEU A 310 0.66 8.92 34.49
C LEU A 310 0.53 8.47 35.95
N THR A 311 -0.15 9.26 36.79
CA THR A 311 -0.32 8.95 38.23
C THR A 311 -1.23 7.74 38.47
N LYS A 312 -2.29 7.58 37.67
CA LYS A 312 -3.25 6.48 37.77
C LYS A 312 -2.75 5.20 37.09
N VAL A 313 -2.20 5.29 35.87
CA VAL A 313 -1.71 4.12 35.14
C VAL A 313 -0.33 3.67 35.64
N GLN A 314 0.55 4.59 36.05
CA GLN A 314 1.94 4.34 36.44
C GLN A 314 2.67 3.36 35.48
N PRO A 315 2.74 3.67 34.17
CA PRO A 315 3.27 2.76 33.16
C PRO A 315 4.79 2.61 33.24
N SER A 316 5.31 1.45 32.85
CA SER A 316 6.75 1.20 32.68
C SER A 316 7.30 1.71 31.33
N ILE A 317 6.40 1.86 30.35
CA ILE A 317 6.60 2.55 29.07
C ILE A 317 5.22 2.87 28.49
N LEU A 318 5.14 3.93 27.68
CA LEU A 318 3.94 4.25 26.92
C LEU A 318 4.24 4.55 25.44
N PHE A 319 3.25 4.30 24.58
CA PHE A 319 3.35 4.46 23.13
C PHE A 319 2.19 5.30 22.58
N SER A 320 2.50 6.24 21.69
CA SER A 320 1.53 7.14 21.02
C SER A 320 1.62 7.07 19.50
N GLY A 321 0.68 7.69 18.77
CA GLY A 321 0.72 8.00 17.33
C GLY A 321 0.66 9.53 17.08
N ASP A 322 -0.19 9.96 16.15
CA ASP A 322 -0.57 11.36 15.80
C ASP A 322 0.53 12.22 15.13
N ASP A 323 1.73 12.31 15.70
CA ASP A 323 2.80 13.17 15.14
C ASP A 323 3.46 12.56 13.87
N HIS A 324 3.08 11.32 13.51
CA HIS A 324 3.57 10.50 12.38
C HIS A 324 5.08 10.21 12.36
N ASP A 325 5.91 10.97 13.06
CA ASP A 325 7.37 10.81 13.13
C ASP A 325 7.80 10.30 14.51
N TYR A 326 8.98 9.68 14.58
CA TYR A 326 9.45 9.10 15.83
C TYR A 326 9.76 10.19 16.86
N CYS A 327 9.34 9.97 18.11
CA CYS A 327 9.77 10.79 19.24
C CYS A 327 9.93 9.94 20.49
N HIS A 328 11.14 9.88 21.06
CA HIS A 328 11.39 9.24 22.36
C HIS A 328 11.72 10.30 23.40
N ILE A 329 10.94 10.35 24.49
CA ILE A 329 11.12 11.25 25.63
C ILE A 329 10.88 10.51 26.96
N THR A 330 11.20 11.16 28.07
CA THR A 330 10.89 10.68 29.43
C THR A 330 9.97 11.66 30.15
N HIS A 331 8.99 11.13 30.87
CA HIS A 331 8.08 11.87 31.74
C HIS A 331 8.43 11.64 33.20
N SER A 332 8.52 12.71 33.97
CA SER A 332 8.56 12.65 35.43
C SER A 332 7.18 12.95 36.01
N TYR A 333 6.74 12.16 36.99
CA TYR A 333 5.44 12.31 37.66
C TYR A 333 5.52 11.85 39.11
N LEU A 334 4.59 12.29 39.95
CA LEU A 334 4.51 11.90 41.36
C LEU A 334 3.43 10.83 41.53
N ALA A 335 3.77 9.66 42.05
CA ALA A 335 2.82 8.60 42.35
C ALA A 335 3.09 8.01 43.74
N ASN A 336 2.05 7.94 44.57
CA ASN A 336 2.11 7.45 45.96
C ASN A 336 3.15 8.20 46.84
N GLY A 337 3.45 9.46 46.52
CA GLY A 337 4.47 10.27 47.21
C GLY A 337 5.90 10.08 46.68
N GLU A 338 6.11 9.19 45.71
CA GLU A 338 7.40 8.92 45.09
C GLU A 338 7.50 9.54 43.70
N SER A 339 8.69 10.06 43.34
CA SER A 339 8.97 10.52 41.98
C SER A 339 9.24 9.33 41.08
N LYS A 340 8.41 9.14 40.05
CA LYS A 340 8.52 8.07 39.05
C LYS A 340 8.81 8.63 37.67
N VAL A 341 9.38 7.78 36.81
CA VAL A 341 9.70 8.11 35.42
C VAL A 341 9.08 7.07 34.50
N ALA A 342 8.50 7.52 33.37
CA ALA A 342 8.03 6.67 32.28
C ALA A 342 8.67 7.10 30.96
N GLU A 343 9.12 6.14 30.14
CA GLU A 343 9.53 6.36 28.75
C GLU A 343 8.27 6.52 27.88
N GLU A 344 8.22 7.51 26.99
CA GLU A 344 7.22 7.62 25.92
C GLU A 344 7.88 7.53 24.55
N ILE A 345 7.40 6.60 23.72
CA ILE A 345 7.75 6.51 22.30
C ILE A 345 6.51 6.83 21.47
N THR A 346 6.49 8.01 20.86
CA THR A 346 5.61 8.30 19.73
C THR A 346 6.07 7.45 18.55
N VAL A 347 5.22 6.50 18.18
CA VAL A 347 5.43 5.52 17.12
C VAL A 347 5.24 6.20 15.78
N LYS A 348 6.20 5.94 14.89
CA LYS A 348 6.20 6.47 13.54
C LYS A 348 5.07 5.84 12.72
N SER A 349 4.40 6.64 11.89
CA SER A 349 3.33 6.17 11.02
C SER A 349 3.80 5.01 10.12
N CYS A 350 2.92 4.02 9.96
CA CYS A 350 3.13 2.90 9.05
C CYS A 350 2.66 3.20 7.61
N ALA A 351 2.10 4.38 7.35
CA ALA A 351 1.61 4.82 6.05
C ALA A 351 2.66 5.57 5.23
N MET A 352 2.62 5.41 3.90
CA MET A 352 3.58 6.07 2.98
C MET A 352 3.16 7.47 2.49
N ASN A 353 1.99 7.96 2.92
CA ASN A 353 1.41 9.24 2.51
C ASN A 353 1.45 10.32 3.61
N MET A 354 2.12 10.06 4.75
CA MET A 354 2.02 10.86 5.98
C MET A 354 3.21 11.79 6.26
N GLY A 355 3.75 12.39 5.20
CA GLY A 355 4.79 13.44 5.28
C GLY A 355 6.20 12.96 5.68
N ILE A 356 6.33 11.72 6.14
CA ILE A 356 7.58 11.05 6.50
C ILE A 356 8.19 10.30 5.30
N SER A 357 9.53 10.23 5.23
CA SER A 357 10.23 9.54 4.12
C SER A 357 10.45 8.04 4.37
N ARG A 358 10.41 7.59 5.64
CA ARG A 358 10.72 6.21 6.03
C ARG A 358 9.68 5.65 7.03
N PRO A 359 8.50 5.23 6.57
CA PRO A 359 7.47 4.61 7.42
C PRO A 359 8.02 3.43 8.23
N ALA A 360 7.43 3.18 9.40
CA ALA A 360 7.88 2.14 10.31
C ALA A 360 6.74 1.58 11.17
N ILE A 361 7.07 0.57 11.96
CA ILE A 361 6.27 0.10 13.11
C ILE A 361 7.20 -0.03 14.32
N GLN A 362 6.62 0.00 15.52
CA GLN A 362 7.39 -0.31 16.74
C GLN A 362 7.21 -1.78 17.09
N LEU A 363 8.32 -2.49 17.30
CA LEU A 363 8.33 -3.87 17.79
C LEU A 363 8.69 -3.89 19.26
N LEU A 364 8.00 -4.72 20.04
CA LEU A 364 8.20 -4.88 21.47
C LEU A 364 8.32 -6.38 21.78
N SER A 365 9.37 -6.76 22.49
CA SER A 365 9.59 -8.11 22.99
C SER A 365 9.46 -8.07 24.50
N LEU A 366 8.56 -8.88 25.04
CA LEU A 366 8.22 -8.94 26.45
C LEU A 366 8.76 -10.23 27.06
N HIS A 367 9.38 -10.11 28.23
CA HIS A 367 9.77 -11.23 29.06
C HIS A 367 9.59 -10.85 30.53
N ASN A 368 8.61 -11.46 31.18
CA ASN A 368 8.32 -11.29 32.61
C ASN A 368 7.94 -12.66 33.21
N PRO A 369 8.91 -13.48 33.64
CA PRO A 369 8.64 -14.82 34.17
C PRO A 369 7.97 -14.70 35.54
N SER A 370 6.86 -15.43 35.73
CA SER A 370 6.14 -15.45 37.01
C SER A 370 7.02 -16.01 38.14
N PRO A 371 6.95 -15.46 39.38
CA PRO A 371 7.78 -15.88 40.51
C PRO A 371 7.71 -17.37 40.89
N ALA A 372 6.75 -18.13 40.36
CA ALA A 372 6.69 -19.59 40.48
C ALA A 372 7.90 -20.32 39.84
N LYS A 373 8.67 -19.68 38.94
CA LYS A 373 9.89 -20.23 38.32
C LYS A 373 11.19 -19.59 38.86
N GLY A 374 11.31 -19.49 40.18
CA GLY A 374 12.54 -19.09 40.87
C GLY A 374 12.74 -17.58 40.93
N ALA A 375 12.76 -17.04 42.14
CA ALA A 375 12.93 -15.61 42.38
C ALA A 375 14.33 -15.12 41.96
N VAL A 376 14.38 -14.36 40.87
CA VAL A 376 15.39 -13.32 40.62
C VAL A 376 14.72 -12.00 40.97
N ASP A 377 15.42 -11.05 41.60
CA ASP A 377 14.86 -9.76 42.05
C ASP A 377 14.11 -9.02 40.93
N THR A 378 12.78 -9.14 40.92
CA THR A 378 11.90 -8.64 39.84
C THR A 378 11.65 -7.13 39.93
N ALA A 379 12.09 -6.46 40.99
CA ALA A 379 11.84 -5.03 41.20
C ALA A 379 12.69 -4.08 40.32
N THR A 380 13.77 -4.57 39.69
CA THR A 380 14.72 -3.73 38.94
C THR A 380 15.07 -4.24 37.54
N ALA A 381 14.66 -5.45 37.16
CA ALA A 381 14.91 -6.00 35.83
C ALA A 381 13.96 -5.40 34.77
N LYS A 382 14.50 -4.91 33.64
CA LYS A 382 13.67 -4.37 32.54
C LYS A 382 12.95 -5.51 31.82
N THR A 383 11.63 -5.61 32.00
CA THR A 383 10.78 -6.71 31.47
C THR A 383 10.41 -6.60 29.99
N TYR A 384 10.86 -5.54 29.32
CA TYR A 384 10.57 -5.28 27.91
C TYR A 384 11.80 -4.75 27.15
N GLN A 385 11.87 -5.08 25.87
CA GLN A 385 12.85 -4.56 24.92
C GLN A 385 12.12 -4.09 23.67
N THR A 386 12.46 -2.92 23.15
CA THR A 386 11.72 -2.26 22.06
C THR A 386 12.66 -1.87 20.93
N ASN A 387 12.22 -2.02 19.67
CA ASN A 387 13.01 -1.73 18.48
C ASN A 387 12.14 -1.21 17.34
N ILE A 388 12.57 -0.15 16.67
CA ILE A 388 11.88 0.38 15.49
C ILE A 388 12.14 -0.52 14.27
N CYS A 389 11.08 -0.87 13.54
CA CYS A 389 11.17 -1.63 12.30
C CYS A 389 10.74 -0.77 11.11
N TYR A 390 11.70 -0.32 10.31
CA TYR A 390 11.43 0.45 9.09
C TYR A 390 10.80 -0.42 7.99
N MET A 391 9.72 0.09 7.42
CA MET A 391 9.09 -0.44 6.22
C MET A 391 9.97 -0.23 4.98
N PRO A 392 9.74 -0.98 3.88
CA PRO A 392 10.38 -0.69 2.60
C PRO A 392 10.15 0.76 2.16
N ASP A 393 11.23 1.41 1.73
CA ASP A 393 11.24 2.78 1.20
C ASP A 393 10.33 2.90 -0.03
N PRO A 394 9.17 3.57 0.07
CA PRO A 394 8.17 3.60 -0.99
C PRO A 394 8.65 4.41 -2.20
N TYR A 395 9.42 5.48 -1.95
CA TYR A 395 9.92 6.38 -2.98
C TYR A 395 10.97 5.72 -3.87
N LYS A 396 11.79 4.79 -3.35
CA LYS A 396 12.72 4.00 -4.16
C LYS A 396 12.01 3.10 -5.16
N ALA A 397 10.93 2.42 -4.75
CA ALA A 397 10.12 1.60 -5.65
C ALA A 397 9.48 2.47 -6.76
N MET A 398 8.82 3.57 -6.38
CA MET A 398 8.18 4.48 -7.34
C MET A 398 9.17 5.08 -8.34
N LYS A 399 10.35 5.53 -7.88
CA LYS A 399 11.42 6.02 -8.77
C LYS A 399 11.90 4.95 -9.75
N ALA A 400 12.03 3.70 -9.30
CA ALA A 400 12.43 2.59 -10.17
C ALA A 400 11.37 2.24 -11.22
N TYR A 401 10.08 2.27 -10.87
CA TYR A 401 8.98 2.06 -11.81
C TYR A 401 8.91 3.17 -12.86
N VAL A 402 9.00 4.44 -12.45
CA VAL A 402 9.04 5.60 -13.37
C VAL A 402 10.26 5.54 -14.30
N PHE A 403 11.45 5.20 -13.78
CA PHE A 403 12.66 5.05 -14.58
C PHE A 403 12.54 3.91 -15.60
N THR A 404 11.96 2.77 -15.21
CA THR A 404 11.73 1.61 -16.10
C THR A 404 10.71 1.96 -17.19
N LEU A 405 9.70 2.78 -16.87
CA LEU A 405 8.74 3.31 -17.84
C LEU A 405 9.39 4.26 -18.84
N ILE A 406 10.26 5.17 -18.38
CA ILE A 406 11.03 6.08 -19.26
C ILE A 406 11.91 5.27 -20.22
N ILE A 407 12.62 4.24 -19.74
CA ILE A 407 13.41 3.32 -20.58
C ILE A 407 12.51 2.61 -21.61
N THR A 408 11.35 2.10 -21.18
CA THR A 408 10.37 1.44 -22.06
C THR A 408 9.94 2.38 -23.19
N VAL A 409 9.54 3.61 -22.87
CA VAL A 409 9.10 4.60 -23.86
C VAL A 409 10.23 5.02 -24.81
N ILE A 410 11.44 5.30 -24.31
CA ILE A 410 12.59 5.67 -25.14
C ILE A 410 12.98 4.55 -26.11
N LEU A 411 12.94 3.29 -25.68
CA LEU A 411 13.20 2.14 -26.54
C LEU A 411 12.10 1.96 -27.59
N SER A 412 10.81 2.09 -27.22
CA SER A 412 9.70 2.05 -28.18
C SER A 412 9.80 3.17 -29.22
N ILE A 413 10.16 4.40 -28.82
CA ILE A 413 10.38 5.53 -29.75
C ILE A 413 11.56 5.23 -30.69
N SER A 414 12.67 4.73 -30.15
CA SER A 414 13.86 4.39 -30.93
C SER A 414 13.59 3.32 -31.99
N ILE A 415 12.76 2.32 -31.66
CA ILE A 415 12.38 1.23 -32.57
C ILE A 415 11.47 1.73 -33.71
N TYR A 416 10.44 2.55 -33.42
CA TYR A 416 9.43 2.90 -34.43
C TYR A 416 9.63 4.24 -35.15
N PHE A 417 10.43 5.16 -34.62
CA PHE A 417 10.72 6.45 -35.25
C PHE A 417 12.17 6.57 -35.75
N PHE A 418 13.10 5.81 -35.17
CA PHE A 418 14.53 5.86 -35.52
C PHE A 418 15.18 4.49 -35.80
N PRO A 419 14.52 3.58 -36.54
CA PRO A 419 14.94 2.18 -36.70
C PRO A 419 16.36 2.02 -37.28
N ALA A 420 16.77 2.81 -38.27
CA ALA A 420 18.13 2.76 -38.83
C ALA A 420 19.22 3.10 -37.79
N MET A 421 18.97 4.09 -36.92
CA MET A 421 19.89 4.40 -35.81
C MET A 421 19.90 3.29 -34.76
N PHE A 422 18.73 2.71 -34.46
CA PHE A 422 18.59 1.60 -33.52
C PHE A 422 19.32 0.34 -34.01
N ASN A 423 19.19 -0.01 -35.30
CA ASN A 423 19.94 -1.09 -35.94
C ASN A 423 21.46 -0.86 -35.84
N LYS A 424 21.93 0.33 -36.25
CA LYS A 424 23.37 0.66 -36.28
C LYS A 424 24.02 0.71 -34.89
N LYS A 425 23.30 1.17 -33.86
CA LYS A 425 23.84 1.33 -32.49
C LYS A 425 23.54 0.14 -31.58
N VAL A 426 22.30 -0.34 -31.53
CA VAL A 426 21.84 -1.34 -30.55
C VAL A 426 21.97 -2.75 -31.12
N VAL A 427 21.39 -3.03 -32.28
CA VAL A 427 21.40 -4.38 -32.88
C VAL A 427 22.82 -4.85 -33.17
N LEU A 428 23.65 -3.99 -33.76
CA LEU A 428 25.07 -4.29 -34.04
C LEU A 428 25.88 -4.56 -32.75
N GLN A 429 25.59 -3.88 -31.63
CA GLN A 429 26.24 -4.16 -30.34
C GLN A 429 25.75 -5.47 -29.72
N MET A 430 24.43 -5.74 -29.78
CA MET A 430 23.85 -7.00 -29.30
C MET A 430 24.41 -8.19 -30.07
N GLU A 431 24.45 -8.13 -31.39
CA GLU A 431 25.05 -9.15 -32.26
C GLU A 431 26.52 -9.42 -31.93
N LYS A 432 27.33 -8.36 -31.74
CA LYS A 432 28.74 -8.51 -31.30
C LYS A 432 28.88 -9.17 -29.93
N LYS A 433 27.91 -9.00 -29.02
CA LYS A 433 27.95 -9.54 -27.65
C LYS A 433 27.35 -10.94 -27.53
N PHE A 434 26.39 -11.31 -28.38
CA PHE A 434 25.63 -12.56 -28.31
C PHE A 434 25.98 -13.58 -29.40
N LYS A 435 26.72 -13.21 -30.46
CA LYS A 435 27.33 -14.20 -31.35
C LYS A 435 28.32 -15.07 -30.59
N LYS A 436 28.00 -16.37 -30.46
CA LYS A 436 29.01 -17.39 -30.18
C LYS A 436 30.11 -17.30 -31.24
N PRO A 437 31.39 -17.56 -30.91
CA PRO A 437 32.43 -17.70 -31.91
C PRO A 437 32.09 -18.90 -32.80
N TYR A 438 31.61 -18.63 -34.01
CA TYR A 438 31.53 -19.65 -35.04
C TYR A 438 32.96 -20.00 -35.45
N VAL A 439 33.36 -21.25 -35.22
CA VAL A 439 34.52 -21.83 -35.89
C VAL A 439 34.14 -21.99 -37.36
N ALA A 440 34.47 -20.99 -38.17
CA ALA A 440 34.24 -21.04 -39.60
C ALA A 440 35.23 -22.02 -40.24
N LEU A 441 34.71 -23.13 -40.78
CA LEU A 441 35.45 -23.87 -41.80
C LEU A 441 35.63 -22.94 -43.02
N PRO A 442 36.86 -22.76 -43.53
CA PRO A 442 37.10 -21.78 -44.59
C PRO A 442 36.52 -22.27 -45.92
N LEU A 443 35.46 -21.59 -46.39
CA LEU A 443 34.96 -21.72 -47.76
C LEU A 443 35.54 -20.58 -48.63
N PRO A 444 36.09 -20.88 -49.82
CA PRO A 444 36.76 -19.88 -50.64
C PRO A 444 35.78 -19.17 -51.58
N VAL A 445 35.08 -18.15 -51.09
CA VAL A 445 34.44 -17.14 -51.96
C VAL A 445 34.70 -15.74 -51.40
N SER A 446 35.53 -14.97 -52.11
CA SER A 446 35.81 -13.57 -51.83
C SER A 446 34.70 -12.66 -52.38
N THR A 447 33.55 -12.63 -51.71
CA THR A 447 32.63 -11.50 -51.80
C THR A 447 32.79 -10.66 -50.54
N SER A 448 33.13 -9.38 -50.71
CA SER A 448 33.12 -8.42 -49.61
C SER A 448 31.66 -8.18 -49.19
N LEU A 449 31.16 -9.01 -48.28
CA LEU A 449 29.88 -8.82 -47.61
C LEU A 449 29.90 -7.45 -46.95
N ASP A 450 29.14 -6.50 -47.51
CA ASP A 450 28.91 -5.20 -46.91
C ASP A 450 28.48 -5.43 -45.44
N PRO A 451 29.12 -4.81 -44.44
CA PRO A 451 28.73 -4.95 -43.03
C PRO A 451 27.26 -4.60 -42.74
N SER A 452 26.53 -3.98 -43.67
CA SER A 452 25.08 -3.81 -43.63
C SER A 452 24.29 -5.13 -43.85
N SER A 453 24.76 -6.01 -44.74
CA SER A 453 24.00 -7.13 -45.30
C SER A 453 23.64 -8.21 -44.27
N TRP A 454 24.57 -8.54 -43.36
CA TRP A 454 24.34 -9.54 -42.32
C TRP A 454 23.43 -9.04 -41.20
N LEU A 455 23.31 -7.71 -40.99
CA LEU A 455 22.42 -7.14 -39.98
C LEU A 455 20.95 -7.41 -40.30
N VAL A 456 20.58 -7.43 -41.58
CA VAL A 456 19.21 -7.73 -42.05
C VAL A 456 18.79 -9.16 -41.68
N THR A 457 19.76 -10.08 -41.56
CA THR A 457 19.52 -11.46 -41.09
C THR A 457 19.49 -11.60 -39.56
N SER A 458 19.75 -10.53 -38.80
CA SER A 458 19.76 -10.59 -37.34
C SER A 458 18.38 -10.88 -36.77
N ALA A 459 18.36 -11.72 -35.73
CA ALA A 459 17.17 -11.94 -34.90
C ALA A 459 16.65 -10.64 -34.23
N TYR A 460 17.47 -9.60 -34.16
CA TYR A 460 17.18 -8.32 -33.54
C TYR A 460 16.92 -7.20 -34.56
N TYR A 461 16.94 -7.47 -35.86
CA TYR A 461 16.72 -6.46 -36.89
C TYR A 461 15.32 -5.81 -36.81
N VAL A 462 15.30 -4.48 -36.94
CA VAL A 462 14.09 -3.66 -37.01
C VAL A 462 13.95 -3.12 -38.44
N ASN A 463 12.76 -3.22 -39.04
CA ASN A 463 12.50 -2.67 -40.37
C ASN A 463 12.64 -1.14 -40.35
N GLU A 464 13.35 -0.58 -41.33
CA GLU A 464 13.73 0.85 -41.36
C GLU A 464 12.56 1.80 -41.69
N ASN A 465 11.40 1.26 -42.06
CA ASN A 465 10.16 2.02 -42.18
C ASN A 465 9.60 2.42 -40.80
N SER A 466 9.45 3.72 -40.57
CA SER A 466 8.78 4.24 -39.36
C SER A 466 7.29 3.89 -39.35
N SER A 467 6.70 3.71 -38.16
CA SER A 467 5.29 3.35 -38.04
C SER A 467 4.64 3.85 -36.75
N ILE A 468 3.80 4.89 -36.89
CA ILE A 468 2.97 5.42 -35.80
C ILE A 468 1.98 4.34 -35.31
N LEU A 469 1.35 3.61 -36.22
CA LEU A 469 0.41 2.53 -35.88
C LEU A 469 1.12 1.38 -35.13
N GLY A 470 2.36 1.04 -35.52
CA GLY A 470 3.17 0.04 -34.81
C GLY A 470 3.57 0.50 -33.41
N PHE A 471 3.93 1.77 -33.25
CA PHE A 471 4.19 2.38 -31.95
C PHE A 471 2.96 2.33 -31.04
N LEU A 472 1.77 2.72 -31.53
CA LEU A 472 0.53 2.68 -30.75
C LEU A 472 0.15 1.25 -30.33
N ILE A 473 0.24 0.28 -31.24
CA ILE A 473 -0.01 -1.14 -30.94
C ILE A 473 0.98 -1.65 -29.87
N HIS A 474 2.26 -1.33 -30.00
CA HIS A 474 3.27 -1.71 -28.99
C HIS A 474 3.00 -1.05 -27.64
N ALA A 475 2.62 0.24 -27.61
CA ALA A 475 2.29 0.94 -26.38
C ALA A 475 1.10 0.31 -25.66
N ILE A 476 0.04 -0.07 -26.41
CA ILE A 476 -1.13 -0.78 -25.86
C ILE A 476 -0.72 -2.14 -25.29
N ILE A 477 0.04 -2.96 -26.04
CA ILE A 477 0.50 -4.28 -25.58
C ILE A 477 1.38 -4.15 -24.32
N MET A 478 2.32 -3.20 -24.30
CA MET A 478 3.17 -2.97 -23.13
C MET A 478 2.37 -2.47 -21.93
N THR A 479 1.40 -1.58 -22.13
CA THR A 479 0.52 -1.10 -21.04
C THR A 479 -0.28 -2.25 -20.44
N LEU A 480 -0.91 -3.08 -21.28
CA LEU A 480 -1.63 -4.27 -20.81
C LEU A 480 -0.70 -5.25 -20.09
N SER A 481 0.50 -5.50 -20.62
CA SER A 481 1.50 -6.35 -19.96
C SER A 481 1.90 -5.81 -18.58
N ILE A 482 2.20 -4.52 -18.47
CA ILE A 482 2.61 -3.89 -17.21
C ILE A 482 1.47 -3.92 -16.19
N LEU A 483 0.24 -3.60 -16.61
CA LEU A 483 -0.95 -3.69 -15.77
C LEU A 483 -1.17 -5.14 -15.28
N SER A 484 -1.11 -6.14 -16.16
CA SER A 484 -1.22 -7.55 -15.77
C SER A 484 -0.16 -7.99 -14.76
N ILE A 485 1.08 -7.49 -14.88
CA ILE A 485 2.15 -7.73 -13.90
C ILE A 485 1.75 -7.12 -12.55
N PHE A 486 1.37 -5.84 -12.49
CA PHE A 486 0.95 -5.22 -11.22
C PHE A 486 -0.28 -5.90 -10.62
N THR A 487 -1.31 -6.23 -11.41
CA THR A 487 -2.49 -6.98 -10.96
C THR A 487 -2.11 -8.34 -10.38
N PHE A 488 -1.20 -9.09 -11.01
CA PHE A 488 -0.67 -10.34 -10.46
C PHE A 488 0.03 -10.11 -9.11
N TYR A 489 0.93 -9.12 -9.01
CA TYR A 489 1.64 -8.84 -7.75
C TYR A 489 0.72 -8.31 -6.64
N TYR A 490 -0.37 -7.59 -6.96
CA TYR A 490 -1.30 -7.02 -5.99
C TYR A 490 -2.37 -8.04 -5.53
N SER A 491 -2.66 -9.06 -6.36
CA SER A 491 -3.57 -10.16 -6.01
C SER A 491 -2.87 -11.32 -5.27
N THR A 492 -1.59 -11.58 -5.57
CA THR A 492 -0.79 -12.66 -4.96
C THR A 492 0.05 -12.21 -3.75
N VAL A 493 -0.33 -11.08 -3.13
CA VAL A 493 0.22 -10.63 -1.85
C VAL A 493 -0.25 -11.55 -0.72
#